data_AF-A0A926SIA6-F1
#
_entry.id   AF-A0A926SIA6-F1
#
_cell.length_a   1.000
_cell.length_b   1.000
_cell.length_c   1.000
_cell.angle_alpha   90.00
_cell.angle_beta   90.00
_cell.angle_gamma   90.00
#
_symmetry.space_group_name_H-M   'P 1'
#
loop_
_entity.id
_entity.type
_entity.pdbx_description
1 polymer ?
#
loop_
_entity_poly.entity_id
_entity_poly.type
_entity_poly.pdbx_seq_one_letter_code
_entity_poly.pdbx_strand_id
1 'polypeptide(L)'
;MKLLIDGTWHSNGQLKGNSIGIGSFRSHVSADGTSDFQVEPNRYHLYVSYACPFAHRTILVRQLKRLDDVISMSVLSPDWGSPDGWVFGGWSDTTPDTVNGCTALPHVYTKAQPDFTGRVTVPVLWDKKLGAIVNNESADIMRMLNNEFNAFAEANIDLYPAALRTEIDQINAFVASRINIGVYNAGFAKTQAQYDEAINSLFNALDGTINLIGSI
;
A
#
# COMPACT_ATOMS: atom_id res chain seq x y z
N MET A 1 -18.72 6.54 -0.19
CA MET A 1 -17.41 5.87 0.00
C MET A 1 -16.79 6.38 1.29
N LYS A 2 -16.04 5.54 2.00
CA LYS A 2 -15.33 5.93 3.23
C LYS A 2 -14.08 6.76 2.88
N LEU A 3 -14.03 8.02 3.31
CA LEU A 3 -12.97 8.98 2.97
C LEU A 3 -12.94 10.19 3.90
N LEU A 4 -11.84 10.96 3.87
CA LEU A 4 -11.71 12.25 4.54
C LEU A 4 -12.06 13.40 3.57
N ILE A 5 -12.74 14.43 4.06
CA ILE A 5 -12.98 15.72 3.38
C ILE A 5 -12.64 16.83 4.35
N ASP A 6 -11.66 17.65 4.01
CA ASP A 6 -11.13 18.75 4.82
C ASP A 6 -10.87 18.31 6.28
N GLY A 7 -10.23 17.14 6.43
CA GLY A 7 -9.92 16.55 7.74
C GLY A 7 -11.07 15.84 8.45
N THR A 8 -12.29 15.89 7.90
CA THR A 8 -13.47 15.26 8.51
C THR A 8 -13.74 13.89 7.91
N TRP A 9 -13.95 12.87 8.75
CA TRP A 9 -14.25 11.51 8.29
C TRP A 9 -15.69 11.36 7.84
N HIS A 10 -15.89 10.78 6.65
CA HIS A 10 -17.19 10.48 6.10
C HIS A 10 -17.28 9.00 5.74
N SER A 11 -18.16 8.25 6.41
CA SER A 11 -18.43 6.84 6.09
C SER A 11 -19.13 6.66 4.74
N ASN A 12 -19.89 7.67 4.29
CA ASN A 12 -20.62 7.70 3.02
C ASN A 12 -20.36 8.99 2.22
N GLY A 13 -19.10 9.43 2.17
CA GLY A 13 -18.70 10.63 1.42
C GLY A 13 -18.75 10.45 -0.11
N GLN A 14 -18.84 11.59 -0.80
CA GLN A 14 -18.61 11.73 -2.24
C GLN A 14 -17.58 12.83 -2.48
N LEU A 15 -16.56 12.54 -3.28
CA LEU A 15 -15.60 13.55 -3.73
C LEU A 15 -16.24 14.36 -4.87
N LYS A 16 -16.16 15.69 -4.80
CA LYS A 16 -16.54 16.57 -5.92
C LYS A 16 -15.33 16.75 -6.84
N GLY A 17 -15.48 16.45 -8.13
CA GLY A 17 -14.44 16.60 -9.15
C GLY A 17 -13.75 15.30 -9.57
N ASN A 18 -12.92 15.38 -10.63
CA ASN A 18 -12.17 14.23 -11.14
C ASN A 18 -11.02 13.90 -10.19
N SER A 19 -11.12 12.72 -9.57
CA SER A 19 -10.02 11.89 -9.06
C SER A 19 -9.01 12.56 -8.12
N ILE A 20 -9.24 12.45 -6.80
CA ILE A 20 -8.10 12.30 -5.88
C ILE A 20 -7.57 10.89 -6.14
N GLY A 21 -6.38 10.80 -6.71
CA GLY A 21 -5.72 9.53 -7.01
C GLY A 21 -5.63 8.63 -5.79
N ILE A 22 -5.51 7.33 -6.02
CA ILE A 22 -5.00 6.41 -4.99
C ILE A 22 -3.52 6.78 -4.81
N GLY A 23 -3.07 7.00 -3.58
CA GLY A 23 -1.69 7.40 -3.29
C GLY A 23 -1.45 8.92 -3.27
N SER A 24 -2.04 9.64 -2.31
CA SER A 24 -1.86 11.10 -2.16
C SER A 24 -0.50 11.51 -1.57
N PHE A 25 0.15 10.62 -0.82
CA PHE A 25 1.47 10.85 -0.25
C PHE A 25 2.51 10.10 -1.09
N ARG A 26 3.43 10.83 -1.72
CA ARG A 26 4.39 10.31 -2.70
C ARG A 26 5.83 10.72 -2.43
N SER A 27 6.14 11.10 -1.19
CA SER A 27 7.52 11.37 -0.80
C SER A 27 8.33 10.08 -0.77
N HIS A 28 9.65 10.23 -0.80
CA HIS A 28 10.57 9.10 -0.86
C HIS A 28 11.57 9.16 0.29
N VAL A 29 11.87 8.00 0.88
CA VAL A 29 13.07 7.82 1.70
C VAL A 29 14.27 7.82 0.76
N SER A 30 15.38 8.45 1.16
CA SER A 30 16.64 8.37 0.40
C SER A 30 17.83 8.09 1.30
N ALA A 31 18.69 7.17 0.87
CA ALA A 31 19.98 6.89 1.52
C ALA A 31 21.04 7.96 1.22
N ASP A 32 20.92 8.66 0.10
CA ASP A 32 21.96 9.57 -0.42
C ASP A 32 21.89 11.01 0.13
N GLY A 33 20.93 11.30 1.00
CA GLY A 33 20.77 12.63 1.56
C GLY A 33 19.78 13.53 0.84
N THR A 34 19.26 13.17 -0.34
CA THR A 34 18.47 14.09 -1.19
C THR A 34 17.03 14.36 -0.74
N SER A 35 16.54 13.64 0.27
CA SER A 35 15.17 13.77 0.79
C SER A 35 15.16 14.10 2.29
N ASP A 36 14.16 14.82 2.79
CA ASP A 36 13.98 15.03 4.23
C ASP A 36 13.79 13.70 5.03
N PHE A 37 13.38 12.65 4.32
CA PHE A 37 13.22 11.30 4.84
C PHE A 37 14.52 10.50 4.66
N GLN A 38 15.45 10.66 5.60
CA GLN A 38 16.74 9.96 5.62
C GLN A 38 16.62 8.53 6.14
N VAL A 39 17.39 7.60 5.59
CA VAL A 39 17.39 6.21 6.07
C VAL A 39 18.00 6.14 7.48
N GLU A 40 17.18 5.77 8.46
CA GLU A 40 17.59 5.59 9.85
C GLU A 40 16.87 4.33 10.41
N PRO A 41 17.59 3.41 11.08
CA PRO A 41 16.94 2.26 11.70
C PRO A 41 16.03 2.74 12.82
N ASN A 42 14.89 2.07 13.00
CA ASN A 42 13.89 2.42 14.00
C ASN A 42 13.23 3.80 13.83
N ARG A 43 13.43 4.51 12.71
CA ARG A 43 12.72 5.78 12.42
C ARG A 43 11.36 5.56 11.78
N TYR A 44 11.22 4.55 10.93
CA TYR A 44 10.01 4.34 10.13
C TYR A 44 9.07 3.32 10.75
N HIS A 45 7.79 3.45 10.39
CA HIS A 45 6.73 2.54 10.81
C HIS A 45 5.79 2.23 9.64
N LEU A 46 5.30 1.00 9.57
CA LEU A 46 4.40 0.56 8.51
C LEU A 46 3.02 0.24 9.08
N TYR A 47 1.98 0.93 8.60
CA TYR A 47 0.60 0.60 8.91
C TYR A 47 0.01 -0.27 7.79
N VAL A 48 -0.44 -1.47 8.12
CA VAL A 48 -0.90 -2.47 7.15
C VAL A 48 -2.19 -3.17 7.60
N SER A 49 -2.83 -3.89 6.68
CA SER A 49 -3.80 -4.92 7.05
C SER A 49 -3.48 -6.19 6.26
N TYR A 50 -3.48 -7.35 6.91
CA TYR A 50 -3.26 -8.64 6.24
C TYR A 50 -4.33 -8.96 5.20
N ALA A 51 -5.51 -8.33 5.26
CA ALA A 51 -6.57 -8.49 4.27
C ALA A 51 -6.32 -7.73 2.96
N CYS A 52 -5.40 -6.75 2.94
CA CYS A 52 -5.15 -5.93 1.76
C CYS A 52 -3.97 -6.47 0.93
N PRO A 53 -4.16 -6.86 -0.34
CA PRO A 53 -3.06 -7.38 -1.16
C PRO A 53 -2.00 -6.33 -1.48
N PHE A 54 -2.37 -5.04 -1.54
CA PHE A 54 -1.40 -3.95 -1.73
C PHE A 54 -0.50 -3.77 -0.50
N ALA A 55 -1.07 -3.87 0.70
CA ALA A 55 -0.28 -3.82 1.93
C ALA A 55 0.56 -5.10 2.09
N HIS A 56 0.03 -6.25 1.69
CA HIS A 56 0.77 -7.51 1.78
C HIS A 56 2.10 -7.47 1.01
N ARG A 57 2.16 -6.76 -0.12
CA ARG A 57 3.43 -6.60 -0.86
C ARG A 57 4.53 -5.95 -0.02
N THR A 58 4.22 -4.91 0.74
CA THR A 58 5.21 -4.22 1.58
C THR A 58 5.62 -5.07 2.77
N ILE A 59 4.71 -5.89 3.30
CA ILE A 59 5.02 -6.90 4.33
C ILE A 59 6.02 -7.93 3.78
N LEU A 60 5.78 -8.47 2.58
CA LEU A 60 6.66 -9.44 1.94
C LEU A 60 8.06 -8.87 1.69
N VAL A 61 8.15 -7.66 1.12
CA VAL A 61 9.46 -7.02 0.91
C VAL A 61 10.17 -6.76 2.24
N ARG A 62 9.47 -6.29 3.27
CA ARG A 62 10.03 -6.10 4.62
C ARG A 62 10.63 -7.40 5.17
N GLN A 63 9.92 -8.52 5.04
CA GLN A 63 10.39 -9.85 5.48
C GLN A 63 11.59 -10.34 4.66
N LEU A 64 11.48 -10.32 3.32
CA LEU A 64 12.54 -10.79 2.42
C LEU A 64 13.84 -10.01 2.59
N LYS A 65 13.73 -8.70 2.84
CA LYS A 65 14.86 -7.80 3.10
C LYS A 65 15.34 -7.85 4.56
N ARG A 66 14.72 -8.65 5.43
CA ARG A 66 15.02 -8.78 6.88
C ARG A 66 14.96 -7.45 7.63
N LEU A 67 13.99 -6.60 7.29
CA LEU A 67 13.81 -5.27 7.87
C LEU A 67 12.95 -5.28 9.14
N ASP A 68 12.76 -6.45 9.74
CA ASP A 68 11.88 -6.65 10.89
C ASP A 68 12.22 -5.77 12.09
N ASP A 69 13.51 -5.72 12.41
CA ASP A 69 14.06 -4.96 13.53
C ASP A 69 14.39 -3.50 13.15
N VAL A 70 14.17 -3.12 11.89
CA VAL A 70 14.52 -1.81 11.33
C VAL A 70 13.28 -0.93 11.17
N ILE A 71 12.18 -1.53 10.71
CA ILE A 71 10.92 -0.85 10.43
C ILE A 71 9.84 -1.56 11.24
N SER A 72 9.31 -0.89 12.26
CA SER A 72 8.21 -1.45 13.04
C SER A 72 6.90 -1.46 12.24
N MET A 73 5.93 -2.26 12.63
CA MET A 73 4.69 -2.44 11.89
C MET A 73 3.48 -2.55 12.83
N SER A 74 2.35 -1.95 12.44
CA SER A 74 1.05 -2.14 13.09
C SER A 74 0.06 -2.76 12.10
N VAL A 75 -0.74 -3.71 12.60
CA VAL A 75 -1.71 -4.47 11.81
C VAL A 75 -3.13 -4.04 12.17
N LEU A 76 -3.81 -3.44 11.21
CA LEU A 76 -5.18 -2.97 11.32
C LEU A 76 -6.19 -4.10 11.06
N SER A 77 -7.36 -3.95 11.68
CA SER A 77 -8.48 -4.89 11.56
C SER A 77 -8.85 -5.16 10.10
N PRO A 78 -9.12 -6.43 9.74
CA PRO A 78 -9.61 -6.78 8.40
C PRO A 78 -11.08 -6.36 8.20
N ASP A 79 -11.80 -5.98 9.26
CA ASP A 79 -13.20 -5.59 9.19
C ASP A 79 -13.39 -4.21 8.54
N TRP A 80 -13.52 -4.20 7.22
CA TRP A 80 -13.90 -3.01 6.46
C TRP A 80 -15.38 -2.60 6.66
N GLY A 81 -16.17 -3.36 7.41
CA GLY A 81 -17.53 -3.02 7.82
C GLY A 81 -17.58 -1.85 8.79
N SER A 82 -16.57 -1.71 9.66
CA SER A 82 -16.45 -0.63 10.65
C SER A 82 -16.75 0.76 10.08
N PRO A 83 -17.60 1.59 10.71
CA PRO A 83 -17.95 2.92 10.21
C PRO A 83 -16.72 3.83 10.07
N ASP A 84 -15.65 3.56 10.82
CA ASP A 84 -14.40 4.33 10.87
C ASP A 84 -13.35 3.86 9.86
N GLY A 85 -13.70 2.89 8.99
CA GLY A 85 -12.80 2.35 7.98
C GLY A 85 -11.76 1.43 8.60
N TRP A 86 -10.47 1.72 8.39
CA TRP A 86 -9.38 0.91 8.96
C TRP A 86 -9.20 1.27 10.44
N VAL A 87 -9.48 0.31 11.33
CA VAL A 87 -9.38 0.49 12.79
C VAL A 87 -8.27 -0.37 13.40
N PHE A 88 -7.74 0.08 14.53
CA PHE A 88 -6.75 -0.67 15.32
C PHE A 88 -7.46 -1.57 16.34
N GLY A 89 -6.99 -2.81 16.50
CA GLY A 89 -7.57 -3.76 17.46
C GLY A 89 -8.89 -4.40 16.99
N GLY A 90 -9.57 -5.07 17.93
CA GLY A 90 -10.92 -5.63 17.73
C GLY A 90 -10.99 -6.96 16.97
N TRP A 91 -9.85 -7.48 16.50
CA TRP A 91 -9.74 -8.76 15.79
C TRP A 91 -8.47 -9.52 16.21
N SER A 92 -8.44 -10.84 16.04
CA SER A 92 -7.21 -11.62 16.25
C SER A 92 -6.10 -11.14 15.32
N ASP A 93 -4.86 -11.17 15.79
CA ASP A 93 -3.65 -10.78 15.04
C ASP A 93 -3.59 -9.31 14.59
N THR A 94 -4.48 -8.48 15.12
CA THR A 94 -4.40 -7.02 15.03
C THR A 94 -3.57 -6.44 16.16
N THR A 95 -2.99 -5.27 15.95
CA THR A 95 -2.20 -4.57 16.96
C THR A 95 -2.83 -3.21 17.28
N PRO A 96 -2.66 -2.69 18.51
CA PRO A 96 -2.91 -1.28 18.77
C PRO A 96 -1.88 -0.42 18.00
N ASP A 97 -2.20 0.85 17.77
CA ASP A 97 -1.23 1.82 17.28
C ASP A 97 -0.28 2.25 18.41
N THR A 98 0.91 1.65 18.47
CA THR A 98 1.92 1.98 19.48
C THR A 98 2.73 3.24 19.15
N VAL A 99 2.50 3.86 17.99
CA VAL A 99 3.28 5.01 17.51
C VAL A 99 2.53 6.31 17.78
N ASN A 100 1.27 6.42 17.33
CA ASN A 100 0.49 7.65 17.47
C ASN A 100 -0.66 7.53 18.48
N GLY A 101 -0.93 6.34 19.02
CA GLY A 101 -2.03 6.08 19.95
C GLY A 101 -3.42 6.23 19.31
N CYS A 102 -3.51 6.17 17.98
CA CYS A 102 -4.77 6.32 17.26
C CYS A 102 -5.63 5.05 17.38
N THR A 103 -6.95 5.24 17.37
CA THR A 103 -7.93 4.14 17.32
C THR A 103 -8.32 3.75 15.89
N ALA A 104 -8.11 4.64 14.92
CA ALA A 104 -8.36 4.40 13.50
C ALA A 104 -7.35 5.12 12.60
N LEU A 105 -7.11 4.56 11.40
CA LEU A 105 -6.16 5.11 10.42
C LEU A 105 -6.52 6.53 9.93
N PRO A 106 -7.80 6.94 9.80
CA PRO A 106 -8.11 8.33 9.46
C PRO A 106 -7.46 9.34 10.40
N HIS A 107 -7.33 9.02 11.70
CA HIS A 107 -6.65 9.89 12.67
C HIS A 107 -5.13 10.00 12.41
N VAL A 108 -4.51 8.96 11.84
CA VAL A 108 -3.10 9.03 11.41
C VAL A 108 -2.96 9.97 10.21
N TYR A 109 -3.89 9.91 9.26
CA TYR A 109 -3.91 10.82 8.11
C TYR A 109 -4.10 12.28 8.53
N THR A 110 -5.04 12.56 9.44
CA THR A 110 -5.27 13.94 9.92
C THR A 110 -4.14 14.45 10.83
N LYS A 111 -3.40 13.57 11.50
CA LYS A 111 -2.15 13.94 12.18
C LYS A 111 -1.07 14.40 11.19
N ALA A 112 -0.92 13.72 10.06
CA ALA A 112 0.05 14.12 9.03
C ALA A 112 -0.40 15.37 8.27
N GLN A 113 -1.69 15.48 7.96
CA GLN A 113 -2.27 16.60 7.24
C GLN A 113 -3.68 16.89 7.75
N PRO A 114 -3.88 17.93 8.59
CA PRO A 114 -5.16 18.21 9.25
C PRO A 114 -6.33 18.48 8.31
N ASP A 115 -6.07 19.00 7.11
CA ASP A 115 -7.07 19.33 6.08
C ASP A 115 -7.15 18.27 4.96
N PHE A 116 -6.62 17.07 5.20
CA PHE A 116 -6.55 16.04 4.16
C PHE A 116 -7.94 15.72 3.58
N THR A 117 -8.01 15.73 2.26
CA THR A 117 -9.15 15.22 1.49
C THR A 117 -8.68 14.05 0.64
N GLY A 118 -9.32 12.89 0.78
CA GLY A 118 -8.94 11.71 0.01
C GLY A 118 -9.29 10.38 0.68
N ARG A 119 -8.92 9.29 0.00
CA ARG A 119 -9.09 7.93 0.53
C ARG A 119 -8.04 7.65 1.60
N VAL A 120 -8.46 7.00 2.67
CA VAL A 120 -7.58 6.48 3.71
C VAL A 120 -7.26 5.02 3.36
N THR A 121 -6.02 4.76 2.94
CA THR A 121 -5.59 3.45 2.43
C THR A 121 -4.45 2.87 3.26
N VAL A 122 -4.33 1.55 3.22
CA VAL A 122 -3.12 0.80 3.58
C VAL A 122 -2.45 0.29 2.29
N PRO A 123 -1.11 0.15 2.24
CA PRO A 123 -0.16 0.44 3.31
C PRO A 123 0.09 1.94 3.51
N VAL A 124 0.64 2.31 4.67
CA VAL A 124 1.20 3.64 4.94
C VAL A 124 2.60 3.48 5.51
N LEU A 125 3.58 4.13 4.89
CA LEU A 125 4.91 4.32 5.47
C LEU A 125 4.93 5.64 6.24
N TRP A 126 5.11 5.55 7.54
CA TRP A 126 5.12 6.65 8.48
C TRP A 126 6.53 6.96 8.98
N ASP A 127 6.86 8.24 9.07
CA ASP A 127 8.07 8.72 9.73
C ASP A 127 7.75 9.13 11.17
N LYS A 128 8.31 8.40 12.15
CA LYS A 128 8.10 8.67 13.58
C LYS A 128 8.82 9.94 14.05
N LYS A 129 9.87 10.36 13.37
CA LYS A 129 10.69 11.53 13.74
C LYS A 129 10.02 12.83 13.32
N LEU A 130 9.48 12.86 12.10
CA LEU A 130 8.79 14.02 11.55
C LEU A 130 7.28 14.02 11.83
N GLY A 131 6.72 12.89 12.24
CA GLY A 131 5.28 12.76 12.49
C GLY A 131 4.47 12.91 11.20
N ALA A 132 4.96 12.33 10.10
CA ALA A 132 4.39 12.52 8.77
C ALA A 132 4.23 11.19 8.02
N ILE A 133 3.27 11.14 7.10
CA ILE A 133 3.19 10.06 6.11
C ILE A 133 4.23 10.34 5.04
N VAL A 134 5.16 9.40 4.86
CA VAL A 134 6.12 9.43 3.75
C VAL A 134 5.40 9.08 2.45
N ASN A 135 4.72 7.94 2.45
CA ASN A 135 4.15 7.37 1.24
C ASN A 135 2.98 6.42 1.56
N ASN A 136 1.99 6.34 0.69
CA ASN A 136 0.90 5.36 0.76
C ASN A 136 0.62 4.63 -0.57
N GLU A 137 1.58 4.66 -1.50
CA GLU A 137 1.63 3.84 -2.71
C GLU A 137 2.52 2.61 -2.47
N SER A 138 1.91 1.43 -2.48
CA SER A 138 2.57 0.15 -2.21
C SER A 138 3.79 -0.12 -3.09
N ALA A 139 3.74 0.20 -4.39
CA ALA A 139 4.82 -0.08 -5.32
C ALA A 139 6.06 0.79 -5.05
N ASP A 140 5.84 2.06 -4.71
CA ASP A 140 6.92 2.98 -4.33
C ASP A 140 7.54 2.55 -3.01
N ILE A 141 6.72 2.18 -2.02
CA ILE A 141 7.19 1.67 -0.74
C ILE A 141 8.06 0.42 -0.93
N MET A 142 7.62 -0.55 -1.73
CA MET A 142 8.44 -1.75 -2.02
C MET A 142 9.82 -1.39 -2.59
N ARG A 143 9.88 -0.46 -3.55
CA ARG A 143 11.15 -0.03 -4.16
C ARG A 143 12.06 0.66 -3.15
N MET A 144 11.50 1.51 -2.29
CA MET A 144 12.26 2.15 -1.20
C MET A 144 12.81 1.12 -0.22
N LEU A 145 12.00 0.17 0.23
CA LEU A 145 12.42 -0.90 1.13
C LEU A 145 13.52 -1.78 0.50
N ASN A 146 13.42 -2.04 -0.81
CA ASN A 146 14.41 -2.84 -1.54
C ASN A 146 15.78 -2.15 -1.65
N ASN A 147 15.79 -0.84 -1.96
CA ASN A 147 17.02 -0.14 -2.37
C ASN A 147 17.62 0.71 -1.25
N GLU A 148 16.80 1.56 -0.62
CA GLU A 148 17.28 2.64 0.25
C GLU A 148 17.76 2.10 1.59
N PHE A 149 17.14 1.02 2.07
CA PHE A 149 17.46 0.41 3.35
C PHE A 149 18.58 -0.64 3.28
N ASN A 150 19.32 -0.76 2.16
CA ASN A 150 20.34 -1.80 1.98
C ASN A 150 21.42 -1.83 3.07
N ALA A 151 21.75 -0.67 3.68
CA ALA A 151 22.69 -0.63 4.81
C ALA A 151 22.21 -1.37 6.07
N PHE A 152 20.91 -1.64 6.18
CA PHE A 152 20.25 -2.29 7.30
C PHE A 152 19.48 -3.57 6.90
N ALA A 153 19.63 -4.01 5.65
CA ALA A 153 18.87 -5.10 5.06
C ALA A 153 19.77 -6.28 4.63
N GLU A 154 19.13 -7.38 4.25
CA GLU A 154 19.74 -8.45 3.46
C GLU A 154 20.02 -7.92 2.03
N ALA A 155 21.19 -7.29 1.85
CA ALA A 155 21.53 -6.48 0.67
C ALA A 155 21.84 -7.30 -0.60
N ASN A 156 22.15 -8.59 -0.45
CA ASN A 156 22.32 -9.54 -1.57
C ASN A 156 21.00 -9.87 -2.27
N ILE A 157 19.85 -9.61 -1.65
CA ILE A 157 18.53 -9.75 -2.25
C ILE A 157 18.14 -8.42 -2.92
N ASP A 158 18.21 -8.38 -4.24
CA ASP A 158 17.66 -7.29 -5.05
C ASP A 158 16.41 -7.78 -5.78
N LEU A 159 15.25 -7.29 -5.38
CA LEU A 159 13.95 -7.65 -5.95
C LEU A 159 13.63 -6.87 -7.23
N TYR A 160 14.46 -5.91 -7.63
CA TYR A 160 14.30 -5.12 -8.84
C TYR A 160 15.65 -4.79 -9.52
N PRO A 161 16.43 -5.83 -9.87
CA PRO A 161 17.79 -5.67 -10.37
C PRO A 161 17.79 -5.04 -11.76
N ALA A 162 18.79 -4.18 -12.00
CA ALA A 162 18.88 -3.36 -13.22
C ALA A 162 18.69 -4.16 -14.52
N ALA A 163 19.27 -5.37 -14.60
CA ALA A 163 19.21 -6.23 -15.78
C ALA A 163 17.80 -6.73 -16.12
N LEU A 164 16.88 -6.82 -15.14
CA LEU A 164 15.54 -7.38 -15.33
C LEU A 164 14.43 -6.32 -15.28
N ARG A 165 14.75 -5.04 -15.03
CA ARG A 165 13.72 -4.00 -14.79
C ARG A 165 12.71 -3.89 -15.91
N THR A 166 13.15 -3.90 -17.17
CA THR A 166 12.26 -3.80 -18.32
C THR A 166 11.24 -4.94 -18.36
N GLU A 167 11.69 -6.17 -18.12
CA GLU A 167 10.82 -7.35 -18.12
C GLU A 167 9.87 -7.32 -16.92
N ILE A 168 10.39 -6.99 -15.72
CA ILE A 168 9.58 -6.84 -14.50
C ILE A 168 8.49 -5.77 -14.71
N ASP A 169 8.82 -4.62 -15.30
CA ASP A 169 7.87 -3.54 -15.52
C ASP A 169 6.79 -3.93 -16.55
N GLN A 170 7.15 -4.69 -17.59
CA GLN A 170 6.19 -5.21 -18.57
C GLN A 170 5.21 -6.19 -17.91
N ILE A 171 5.72 -7.15 -17.13
CA ILE A 171 4.90 -8.11 -16.39
C ILE A 171 4.02 -7.37 -15.38
N ASN A 172 4.58 -6.42 -14.63
CA ASN A 172 3.83 -5.64 -13.65
C ASN A 172 2.71 -4.83 -14.29
N ALA A 173 2.94 -4.19 -15.45
CA ALA A 173 1.91 -3.43 -16.15
C ALA A 173 0.72 -4.33 -16.55
N PHE A 174 1.02 -5.54 -17.04
CA PHE A 174 0.02 -6.54 -17.38
C PHE A 174 -0.73 -7.06 -16.14
N VAL A 175 -0.01 -7.58 -15.13
CA VAL A 175 -0.60 -8.16 -13.92
C VAL A 175 -1.37 -7.11 -13.12
N ALA A 176 -0.83 -5.90 -12.95
CA ALA A 176 -1.49 -4.84 -12.18
C ALA A 176 -2.83 -4.45 -12.78
N SER A 177 -2.89 -4.21 -14.09
CA SER A 177 -4.11 -3.74 -14.74
C SER A 177 -5.14 -4.85 -14.96
N ARG A 178 -4.69 -6.05 -15.35
CA ARG A 178 -5.58 -7.13 -15.81
C ARG A 178 -5.94 -8.13 -14.73
N ILE A 179 -5.10 -8.33 -13.74
CA ILE A 179 -5.32 -9.32 -12.67
C ILE A 179 -5.61 -8.62 -11.35
N ASN A 180 -4.65 -7.84 -10.83
CA ASN A 180 -4.76 -7.20 -9.52
C ASN A 180 -5.97 -6.26 -9.45
N ILE A 181 -6.17 -5.43 -10.48
CA ILE A 181 -7.35 -4.57 -10.60
C ILE A 181 -8.52 -5.29 -11.27
N GLY A 182 -8.26 -6.27 -12.15
CA GLY A 182 -9.29 -7.03 -12.87
C GLY A 182 -10.30 -7.71 -11.94
N VAL A 183 -9.83 -8.32 -10.85
CA VAL A 183 -10.72 -8.91 -9.83
C VAL A 183 -11.65 -7.88 -9.18
N TYR A 184 -11.17 -6.66 -8.91
CA TYR A 184 -11.99 -5.59 -8.36
C TYR A 184 -12.98 -5.04 -9.39
N ASN A 185 -12.58 -4.94 -10.66
CA ASN A 185 -13.47 -4.51 -11.74
C ASN A 185 -14.65 -5.47 -11.90
N ALA A 186 -14.40 -6.79 -11.86
CA ALA A 186 -15.45 -7.79 -11.90
C ALA A 186 -16.31 -7.74 -10.63
N GLY A 187 -15.69 -7.76 -9.44
CA GLY A 187 -16.41 -7.81 -8.16
C GLY A 187 -17.23 -6.55 -7.83
N PHE A 188 -16.87 -5.39 -8.38
CA PHE A 188 -17.59 -4.13 -8.19
C PHE A 188 -18.35 -3.64 -9.43
N ALA A 189 -18.47 -4.48 -10.46
CA ALA A 189 -19.27 -4.17 -11.64
C ALA A 189 -20.72 -3.85 -11.24
N LYS A 190 -21.31 -2.83 -11.86
CA LYS A 190 -22.68 -2.38 -11.56
C LYS A 190 -23.71 -2.93 -12.55
N THR A 191 -23.25 -3.52 -13.64
CA THR A 191 -24.10 -4.11 -14.68
C THR A 191 -23.53 -5.45 -15.11
N GLN A 192 -24.39 -6.33 -15.62
CA GLN A 192 -23.97 -7.64 -16.14
C GLN A 192 -22.93 -7.49 -17.26
N ALA A 193 -23.13 -6.54 -18.18
CA ALA A 193 -22.19 -6.29 -19.27
C ALA A 193 -20.79 -5.88 -18.76
N GLN A 194 -20.71 -5.02 -17.74
CA GLN A 194 -19.43 -4.64 -17.12
C GLN A 194 -18.76 -5.84 -16.44
N TYR A 195 -19.56 -6.68 -15.76
CA TYR A 195 -19.07 -7.90 -15.15
C TYR A 195 -18.52 -8.87 -16.20
N ASP A 196 -19.29 -9.15 -17.26
CA ASP A 196 -18.92 -10.08 -18.32
C ASP A 196 -17.63 -9.63 -19.03
N GLU A 197 -17.48 -8.34 -19.31
CA GLU A 197 -16.26 -7.79 -19.88
C GLU A 197 -15.06 -7.97 -18.92
N ALA A 198 -15.24 -7.59 -17.65
CA ALA A 198 -14.17 -7.65 -16.66
C ALA A 198 -13.73 -9.09 -16.35
N ILE A 199 -14.68 -10.03 -16.19
CA ILE A 199 -14.39 -11.42 -15.86
C ILE A 199 -13.72 -12.13 -17.04
N ASN A 200 -14.17 -11.91 -18.28
CA ASN A 200 -13.52 -12.45 -19.48
C ASN A 200 -12.10 -11.90 -19.64
N SER A 201 -11.92 -10.60 -19.42
CA SER A 201 -10.60 -9.96 -19.46
C SER A 201 -9.64 -10.53 -18.41
N LEU A 202 -10.13 -10.83 -17.20
CA LEU A 202 -9.36 -11.45 -16.13
C LEU A 202 -8.93 -12.87 -16.50
N PHE A 203 -9.86 -13.74 -16.94
CA PHE A 203 -9.53 -15.12 -17.28
C PHE A 203 -8.57 -15.22 -18.47
N ASN A 204 -8.75 -14.39 -19.50
CA ASN A 204 -7.78 -14.29 -20.60
C ASN A 204 -6.37 -13.90 -20.11
N ALA A 205 -6.27 -13.03 -19.09
CA ALA A 205 -4.99 -12.66 -18.52
C ALA A 205 -4.36 -13.79 -17.67
N LEU A 206 -5.17 -14.55 -16.95
CA LEU A 206 -4.71 -15.73 -16.21
C LEU A 206 -4.19 -16.80 -17.17
N ASP A 207 -4.89 -17.08 -18.27
CA ASP A 207 -4.43 -18.03 -19.30
C ASP A 207 -3.09 -17.58 -19.91
N GLY A 208 -2.96 -16.28 -20.21
CA GLY A 208 -1.68 -15.70 -20.66
C GLY A 208 -0.56 -15.90 -19.65
N THR A 209 -0.85 -15.80 -18.35
CA THR A 209 0.13 -16.01 -17.27
C THR A 209 0.55 -17.48 -17.16
N ILE A 210 -0.39 -18.41 -17.29
CA ILE A 210 -0.11 -19.86 -17.29
C ILE A 210 0.84 -20.22 -18.43
N ASN A 211 0.61 -19.67 -19.63
CA ASN A 211 1.49 -19.90 -20.78
C ASN A 211 2.90 -19.34 -20.56
N LEU A 212 3.02 -18.15 -19.98
CA LEU A 212 4.31 -17.54 -19.66
C LEU A 212 5.09 -18.40 -18.64
N ILE A 213 4.45 -18.82 -17.56
CA ILE A 213 5.10 -19.63 -16.52
C ILE A 213 5.46 -21.02 -17.06
N GLY A 214 4.59 -21.64 -17.87
CA GLY A 214 4.84 -22.95 -18.46
C GLY A 214 5.94 -22.99 -19.53
N SER A 215 6.42 -21.84 -19.99
CA SER A 215 7.54 -21.73 -20.95
C SER A 215 8.93 -21.59 -20.32
N ILE A 216 9.00 -21.48 -18.98
CA ILE A 216 10.24 -21.40 -18.18
C ILE A 216 10.64 -22.81 -17.74
#